data_AF-A0A844B4Y3-F1
#
_entry.id   AF-A0A844B4Y3-F1
#
_cell.length_a   1.000
_cell.length_b   1.000
_cell.length_c   1.000
_cell.angle_alpha   90.00
_cell.angle_beta   90.00
_cell.angle_gamma   90.00
#
_symmetry.space_group_name_H-M   'P 1'
#
loop_
_entity.id
_entity.type
_entity.pdbx_description
1 polymer ?
#
loop_
_entity_poly.entity_id
_entity_poly.type
_entity_poly.pdbx_seq_one_letter_code
_entity_poly.pdbx_strand_id
1 'polypeptide(L)'
;MNPTRDPGLADIRPCLEGAIPAVMSTCAADGTPNVAYISQVYYVDERSVALSFQFFNKTRQNILANPRATLLLLHPVTAAFFRLHIRYLRTETEGPLFEGMKAQLAGIASHSGMENVFRLLGSDVYAVEQIEPVEGDPLPEPPARRGMLTAVRRASERLARCTSLDEALNAVLATLTDNASVPHAMVLMLDAGTQRLYTVASSGYSRSGVGSEIGVGQGVIGVAARERTPVRIMHMTNASLYSQAIRSSLEANVPDLDAATEIPYPGLAQPRSQLAVPIVSSDRVLGVLFVESPQDLQFGYEDEDMLVAIAGHLGAAIELLQTAAEPTELTDAGPAVQPTAGGTPLQLRRFASNDSVFIGDAYLIKGVAGAIFWKLMTDYVKSGRTEFSNRELRLDPSIKLPDVSDNLEARLVLLRKRLAEFGPDIRIEKTGRGRFRVEVARGVEMGEG
;
A
#
# COMPACT_ATOMS: atom_id res chain seq x y z
N MET A 1 34.10 17.12 -22.37
CA MET A 1 33.46 15.87 -22.83
C MET A 1 34.18 14.72 -22.17
N ASN A 2 33.61 14.16 -21.10
CA ASN A 2 34.10 12.88 -20.57
C ASN A 2 33.73 11.79 -21.58
N PRO A 3 34.57 10.77 -21.81
CA PRO A 3 34.23 9.66 -22.68
C PRO A 3 32.96 9.02 -22.12
N THR A 4 31.89 9.07 -22.91
CA THR A 4 30.57 8.56 -22.59
C THR A 4 30.69 7.07 -22.34
N ARG A 5 30.57 6.67 -21.07
CA ARG A 5 30.32 5.28 -20.69
C ARG A 5 29.08 4.81 -21.45
N ASP A 6 29.12 3.60 -22.01
CA ASP A 6 27.92 2.99 -22.59
C ASP A 6 26.80 3.00 -21.54
N PRO A 7 25.58 3.46 -21.89
CA PRO A 7 24.50 3.60 -20.93
C PRO A 7 24.13 2.24 -20.32
N GLY A 8 23.92 2.21 -19.01
CA GLY A 8 23.31 1.08 -18.32
C GLY A 8 21.79 1.16 -18.31
N LEU A 9 21.12 0.08 -17.86
CA LEU A 9 19.67 0.11 -17.70
C LEU A 9 19.23 1.16 -16.68
N ALA A 10 19.98 1.35 -15.59
CA ALA A 10 19.76 2.43 -14.62
C ALA A 10 19.61 3.82 -15.26
N ASP A 11 20.43 4.13 -16.27
CA ASP A 11 20.48 5.43 -16.92
C ASP A 11 19.25 5.69 -17.82
N ILE A 12 18.57 4.62 -18.25
CA ILE A 12 17.44 4.69 -19.17
C ILE A 12 16.12 4.20 -18.56
N ARG A 13 16.06 4.00 -17.23
CA ARG A 13 14.83 3.64 -16.50
C ARG A 13 13.61 4.49 -16.89
N PRO A 14 13.70 5.82 -17.12
CA PRO A 14 12.58 6.61 -17.61
C PRO A 14 11.95 6.11 -18.92
N CYS A 15 12.72 5.43 -19.78
CA CYS A 15 12.23 4.85 -21.03
C CYS A 15 11.38 3.58 -20.80
N LEU A 16 11.46 2.99 -19.61
CA LEU A 16 10.79 1.74 -19.20
C LEU A 16 9.52 2.02 -18.38
N GLU A 17 9.07 3.27 -18.34
CA GLU A 17 7.89 3.70 -17.59
C GLU A 17 6.56 3.35 -18.27
N GLY A 18 6.61 2.87 -19.53
CA GLY A 18 5.41 2.58 -20.33
C GLY A 18 4.67 3.82 -20.83
N ALA A 19 5.25 5.01 -20.66
CA ALA A 19 4.68 6.27 -21.15
C ALA A 19 4.64 6.35 -22.69
N ILE A 20 5.63 5.74 -23.36
CA ILE A 20 5.71 5.65 -24.81
C ILE A 20 5.88 4.17 -25.19
N PRO A 21 5.05 3.61 -26.10
CA PRO A 21 5.22 2.25 -26.57
C PRO A 21 6.59 2.01 -27.20
N ALA A 22 7.21 0.88 -26.88
CA ALA A 22 8.46 0.45 -27.49
C ALA A 22 8.20 -0.21 -28.85
N VAL A 23 9.21 -0.17 -29.73
CA VAL A 23 9.18 -0.91 -30.99
C VAL A 23 10.09 -2.12 -30.88
N MET A 24 9.55 -3.32 -31.02
CA MET A 24 10.31 -4.56 -31.04
C MET A 24 10.51 -5.06 -32.46
N SER A 25 11.75 -5.36 -32.80
CA SER A 25 12.14 -6.04 -34.04
C SER A 25 12.60 -7.46 -33.74
N THR A 26 12.06 -8.41 -34.50
CA THR A 26 12.36 -9.85 -34.43
C THR A 26 12.56 -10.41 -35.83
N CYS A 27 13.13 -11.60 -35.94
CA CYS A 27 13.38 -12.25 -37.22
C CYS A 27 12.87 -13.69 -37.19
N ALA A 28 12.16 -14.11 -38.25
CA ALA A 28 11.74 -15.49 -38.42
C ALA A 28 12.93 -16.39 -38.79
N ALA A 29 12.74 -17.71 -38.71
CA ALA A 29 13.79 -18.70 -39.00
C ALA A 29 14.33 -18.60 -40.45
N ASP A 30 13.51 -18.10 -41.38
CA ASP A 30 13.87 -17.88 -42.80
C ASP A 30 14.53 -16.52 -43.07
N GLY A 31 14.77 -15.71 -42.03
CA GLY A 31 15.34 -14.37 -42.17
C GLY A 31 14.31 -13.24 -42.34
N THR A 32 13.02 -13.55 -42.39
CA THR A 32 11.98 -12.51 -42.58
C THR A 32 11.87 -11.61 -41.35
N PRO A 33 12.02 -10.27 -41.49
CA PRO A 33 11.89 -9.36 -40.37
C PRO A 33 10.43 -9.18 -39.94
N ASN A 34 10.23 -8.88 -38.66
CA ASN A 34 8.94 -8.56 -38.06
C ASN A 34 9.10 -7.42 -37.06
N VAL A 35 8.28 -6.39 -37.17
CA VAL A 35 8.28 -5.21 -36.30
C VAL A 35 6.91 -5.10 -35.63
N ALA A 36 6.89 -4.93 -34.31
CA ALA A 36 5.67 -4.79 -33.53
C ALA A 36 5.83 -3.70 -32.47
N TYR A 37 4.75 -2.98 -32.19
CA TYR A 37 4.67 -2.11 -31.03
C TYR A 37 4.36 -2.94 -29.78
N ILE A 38 5.06 -2.65 -28.69
CA ILE A 38 4.82 -3.24 -27.38
C ILE A 38 4.41 -2.14 -26.43
N SER A 39 3.31 -2.37 -25.70
CA SER A 39 2.74 -1.39 -24.79
C SER A 39 3.74 -0.91 -23.74
N GLN A 40 4.57 -1.82 -23.23
CA GLN A 40 5.50 -1.51 -22.16
C GLN A 40 6.68 -2.49 -22.15
N VAL A 41 7.86 -1.96 -21.82
CA VAL A 41 9.04 -2.73 -21.44
C VAL A 41 9.24 -2.53 -19.95
N TYR A 42 9.19 -3.61 -19.18
CA TYR A 42 9.24 -3.58 -17.73
C TYR A 42 10.67 -3.76 -17.25
N TYR A 43 11.12 -2.90 -16.33
CA TYR A 43 12.43 -3.04 -15.70
C TYR A 43 12.40 -4.18 -14.68
N VAL A 44 13.32 -5.14 -14.79
CA VAL A 44 13.43 -6.26 -13.83
C VAL A 44 14.62 -6.03 -12.89
N ASP A 45 15.80 -5.84 -13.48
CA ASP A 45 17.03 -5.51 -12.78
C ASP A 45 18.04 -4.85 -13.75
N GLU A 46 19.26 -4.60 -13.28
CA GLU A 46 20.33 -3.95 -14.06
C GLU A 46 20.77 -4.72 -15.33
N ARG A 47 20.30 -5.96 -15.52
CA ARG A 47 20.70 -6.82 -16.63
C ARG A 47 19.53 -7.41 -17.40
N SER A 48 18.30 -7.13 -16.99
CA SER A 48 17.13 -7.77 -17.59
C SER A 48 15.91 -6.88 -17.63
N VAL A 49 15.09 -7.14 -18.65
CA VAL A 49 13.80 -6.50 -18.86
C VAL A 49 12.75 -7.58 -19.13
N ALA A 50 11.49 -7.25 -18.89
CA ALA A 50 10.37 -8.12 -19.22
C ALA A 50 9.40 -7.47 -20.20
N LEU A 51 8.86 -8.29 -21.11
CA LEU A 51 7.86 -7.90 -22.10
C LEU A 51 6.56 -8.66 -21.86
N SER A 52 5.43 -8.01 -22.09
CA SER A 52 4.12 -8.63 -21.93
C SER A 52 3.83 -9.61 -23.07
N PHE A 53 3.43 -10.83 -22.71
CA PHE A 53 2.88 -11.81 -23.64
C PHE A 53 1.36 -11.81 -23.56
N GLN A 54 0.69 -11.34 -24.60
CA GLN A 54 -0.78 -11.24 -24.68
C GLN A 54 -1.34 -11.76 -26.00
N PHE A 55 -0.80 -11.30 -27.14
CA PHE A 55 -1.38 -11.56 -28.48
C PHE A 55 -0.36 -11.87 -29.59
N PHE A 56 0.94 -11.79 -29.32
CA PHE A 56 1.95 -11.71 -30.36
C PHE A 56 2.35 -13.06 -30.95
N ASN A 57 1.44 -13.73 -31.67
CA ASN A 57 1.72 -15.04 -32.27
C ASN A 57 2.99 -15.04 -33.14
N LYS A 58 3.17 -14.04 -34.03
CA LYS A 58 4.35 -13.98 -34.90
C LYS A 58 5.63 -13.57 -34.15
N THR A 59 5.58 -12.51 -33.33
CA THR A 59 6.76 -12.07 -32.55
C THR A 59 7.24 -13.17 -31.61
N ARG A 60 6.32 -13.88 -30.95
CA ARG A 60 6.67 -14.98 -30.05
C ARG A 60 7.18 -16.21 -30.80
N GLN A 61 6.57 -16.58 -31.93
CA GLN A 61 7.12 -17.63 -32.80
C GLN A 61 8.55 -17.31 -33.23
N ASN A 62 8.82 -16.06 -33.62
CA ASN A 62 10.15 -15.60 -33.95
C ASN A 62 11.11 -15.71 -32.75
N ILE A 63 10.71 -15.24 -31.57
CA ILE A 63 11.54 -15.33 -30.36
C ILE A 63 11.88 -16.77 -29.97
N LEU A 64 10.92 -17.70 -30.09
CA LEU A 64 11.16 -19.10 -29.76
C LEU A 64 12.07 -19.80 -30.78
N ALA A 65 12.05 -19.35 -32.05
CA ALA A 65 12.95 -19.87 -33.08
C ALA A 65 14.33 -19.19 -33.06
N ASN A 66 14.37 -17.89 -32.75
CA ASN A 66 15.55 -17.05 -32.65
C ASN A 66 15.43 -16.17 -31.39
N PRO A 67 16.15 -16.49 -30.31
CA PRO A 67 15.94 -15.87 -29.00
C PRO A 67 16.45 -14.43 -28.92
N ARG A 68 16.84 -13.79 -30.03
CA ARG A 68 17.35 -12.42 -30.06
C ARG A 68 16.33 -11.46 -30.65
N ALA A 69 16.25 -10.28 -30.05
CA ALA A 69 15.45 -9.18 -30.54
C ALA A 69 16.12 -7.84 -30.26
N THR A 70 15.58 -6.81 -30.90
CA THR A 70 15.98 -5.44 -30.68
C THR A 70 14.77 -4.62 -30.26
N LEU A 71 14.91 -3.83 -29.21
CA LEU A 71 13.92 -2.83 -28.81
C LEU A 71 14.43 -1.44 -29.17
N LEU A 72 13.56 -0.62 -29.73
CA LEU A 72 13.76 0.82 -29.82
C LEU A 72 12.89 1.49 -28.76
N LEU A 73 13.54 2.19 -27.85
CA LEU A 73 12.94 2.93 -26.75
C LEU A 73 13.08 4.43 -27.00
N LEU A 74 12.11 5.19 -26.50
CA LEU A 74 12.09 6.64 -26.56
C LEU A 74 12.01 7.19 -25.14
N HIS A 75 12.96 8.05 -24.77
CA HIS A 75 12.92 8.75 -23.50
C HIS A 75 11.74 9.73 -23.49
N PRO A 76 10.82 9.65 -22.51
CA PRO A 76 9.55 10.38 -22.56
C PRO A 76 9.68 11.90 -22.49
N VAL A 77 10.77 12.39 -21.87
CA VAL A 77 11.02 13.84 -21.75
C VAL A 77 12.00 14.38 -22.80
N THR A 78 13.18 13.76 -22.96
CA THR A 78 14.22 14.25 -23.87
C THR A 78 14.00 13.84 -25.31
N ALA A 79 13.09 12.91 -25.60
CA ALA A 79 12.96 12.28 -26.91
C ALA A 79 14.26 11.63 -27.44
N ALA A 80 15.21 11.31 -26.55
CA ALA A 80 16.39 10.52 -26.90
C ALA A 80 15.99 9.08 -27.22
N PHE A 81 16.55 8.51 -28.29
CA PHE A 81 16.32 7.12 -28.67
C PHE A 81 17.41 6.21 -28.14
N PHE A 82 17.01 5.06 -27.61
CA PHE A 82 17.91 4.00 -27.16
C PHE A 82 17.53 2.68 -27.83
N ARG A 83 18.53 1.97 -28.35
CA ARG A 83 18.37 0.63 -28.92
C ARG A 83 18.89 -0.40 -27.93
N LEU A 84 18.05 -1.35 -27.54
CA LEU A 84 18.44 -2.45 -26.66
C LEU A 84 18.53 -3.72 -27.47
N HIS A 85 19.64 -4.44 -27.33
CA HIS A 85 19.80 -5.80 -27.83
C HIS A 85 19.47 -6.75 -26.69
N ILE A 86 18.45 -7.58 -26.90
CA ILE A 86 17.90 -8.42 -25.85
C ILE A 86 17.87 -9.89 -26.29
N ARG A 87 18.06 -10.78 -25.33
CA ARG A 87 17.98 -12.22 -25.53
C ARG A 87 17.00 -12.86 -24.57
N TYR A 88 16.02 -13.58 -25.12
CA TYR A 88 15.00 -14.29 -24.37
C TYR A 88 15.63 -15.32 -23.43
N LEU A 89 15.13 -15.36 -22.20
CA LEU A 89 15.55 -16.29 -21.16
C LEU A 89 14.45 -17.27 -20.79
N ARG A 90 13.27 -16.76 -20.43
CA ARG A 90 12.15 -17.54 -19.91
C ARG A 90 10.84 -16.77 -19.99
N THR A 91 9.72 -17.46 -19.80
CA THR A 91 8.40 -16.85 -19.57
C THR A 91 7.98 -17.16 -18.15
N GLU A 92 7.55 -16.14 -17.41
CA GLU A 92 6.91 -16.29 -16.10
C GLU A 92 5.40 -16.12 -16.23
N THR A 93 4.62 -17.08 -15.74
CA THR A 93 3.14 -17.04 -15.80
C THR A 93 2.49 -16.81 -14.45
N GLU A 94 3.31 -16.70 -13.39
CA GLU A 94 2.93 -16.46 -12.01
C GLU A 94 4.08 -15.79 -11.27
N GLY A 95 3.83 -15.35 -10.04
CA GLY A 95 4.83 -14.70 -9.19
C GLY A 95 4.88 -13.18 -9.32
N PRO A 96 5.82 -12.53 -8.59
CA PRO A 96 5.79 -11.09 -8.37
C PRO A 96 5.89 -10.25 -9.65
N LEU A 97 6.78 -10.63 -10.57
CA LEU A 97 6.94 -9.94 -11.85
C LEU A 97 5.66 -10.02 -12.70
N PHE A 98 5.07 -11.21 -12.79
CA PHE A 98 3.85 -11.43 -13.57
C PHE A 98 2.67 -10.63 -13.00
N GLU A 99 2.43 -10.71 -11.69
CA GLU A 99 1.30 -10.00 -11.07
C GLU A 99 1.53 -8.48 -10.99
N GLY A 100 2.78 -8.03 -10.84
CA GLY A 100 3.15 -6.61 -10.97
C GLY A 100 2.84 -6.07 -12.37
N MET A 101 3.32 -6.75 -13.42
CA MET A 101 3.03 -6.38 -14.82
C MET A 101 1.53 -6.43 -15.12
N LYS A 102 0.82 -7.45 -14.62
CA LYS A 102 -0.63 -7.59 -14.79
C LYS A 102 -1.40 -6.44 -14.15
N ALA A 103 -1.01 -6.02 -12.94
CA ALA A 103 -1.63 -4.88 -12.26
C ALA A 103 -1.40 -3.56 -13.00
N GLN A 104 -0.18 -3.33 -13.52
CA GLN A 104 0.11 -2.16 -14.35
C GLN A 104 -0.69 -2.16 -15.66
N LEU A 105 -0.74 -3.31 -16.35
CA LEU A 105 -1.49 -3.47 -17.59
C LEU A 105 -3.00 -3.30 -17.40
N ALA A 106 -3.56 -3.80 -16.29
CA ALA A 106 -4.96 -3.55 -15.94
C ALA A 106 -5.25 -2.05 -15.81
N GLY A 107 -4.30 -1.29 -15.24
CA GLY A 107 -4.38 0.17 -15.22
C GLY A 107 -4.47 0.78 -16.62
N ILE A 108 -3.61 0.35 -17.54
CA ILE A 108 -3.62 0.81 -18.94
C ILE A 108 -4.93 0.42 -19.66
N ALA A 109 -5.43 -0.80 -19.45
CA ALA A 109 -6.64 -1.31 -20.09
C ALA A 109 -7.92 -0.56 -19.67
N SER A 110 -7.97 -0.08 -18.41
CA SER A 110 -9.11 0.70 -17.89
C SER A 110 -9.30 2.05 -18.58
N HIS A 111 -8.24 2.61 -19.15
CA HIS A 111 -8.28 3.86 -19.91
C HIS A 111 -8.81 3.68 -21.34
N SER A 112 -8.61 2.49 -21.93
CA SER A 112 -8.94 2.21 -23.34
C SER A 112 -10.27 1.47 -23.54
N GLY A 113 -10.97 1.11 -22.46
CA GLY A 113 -12.22 0.33 -22.52
C GLY A 113 -12.02 -1.12 -22.99
N MET A 114 -10.77 -1.62 -22.95
CA MET A 114 -10.40 -2.95 -23.45
C MET A 114 -10.11 -3.96 -22.33
N GLU A 115 -10.68 -3.76 -21.14
CA GLU A 115 -10.46 -4.57 -19.93
C GLU A 115 -10.69 -6.07 -20.14
N ASN A 116 -11.68 -6.46 -20.95
CA ASN A 116 -11.99 -7.87 -21.25
C ASN A 116 -11.12 -8.49 -22.35
N VAL A 117 -10.31 -7.67 -23.03
CA VAL A 117 -9.43 -8.10 -24.12
C VAL A 117 -8.02 -8.27 -23.58
N PHE A 118 -7.48 -7.29 -22.83
CA PHE A 118 -6.11 -7.28 -22.32
C PHE A 118 -5.88 -8.25 -21.15
N ARG A 119 -5.68 -9.54 -21.44
CA ARG A 119 -5.22 -10.54 -20.48
C ARG A 119 -3.72 -10.82 -20.65
N LEU A 120 -2.93 -10.57 -19.62
CA LEU A 120 -1.54 -11.01 -19.57
C LEU A 120 -1.50 -12.56 -19.51
N LEU A 121 -0.85 -13.18 -20.50
CA LEU A 121 -0.64 -14.62 -20.57
C LEU A 121 0.72 -15.03 -20.00
N GLY A 122 1.70 -14.12 -20.00
CA GLY A 122 3.01 -14.33 -19.38
C GLY A 122 3.88 -13.07 -19.44
N SER A 123 4.95 -13.09 -18.66
CA SER A 123 6.01 -12.10 -18.63
C SER A 123 7.27 -12.74 -19.23
N ASP A 124 7.58 -12.38 -20.48
CA ASP A 124 8.79 -12.88 -21.15
C ASP A 124 9.99 -12.08 -20.63
N VAL A 125 10.93 -12.74 -19.97
CA VAL A 125 12.14 -12.15 -19.40
C VAL A 125 13.27 -12.26 -20.41
N TYR A 126 13.98 -11.15 -20.62
CA TYR A 126 15.11 -11.05 -21.54
C TYR A 126 16.34 -10.51 -20.81
N ALA A 127 17.51 -11.10 -21.09
CA ALA A 127 18.79 -10.47 -20.76
C ALA A 127 19.05 -9.30 -21.70
N VAL A 128 19.53 -8.19 -21.18
CA VAL A 128 20.03 -7.07 -21.95
C VAL A 128 21.51 -7.30 -22.25
N GLU A 129 21.83 -7.46 -23.53
CA GLU A 129 23.18 -7.75 -24.00
C GLU A 129 23.94 -6.46 -24.34
N GLN A 130 23.24 -5.45 -24.86
CA GLN A 130 23.82 -4.17 -25.25
C GLN A 130 22.76 -3.07 -25.25
N ILE A 131 23.18 -1.84 -24.93
CA ILE A 131 22.37 -0.63 -25.03
C ILE A 131 23.14 0.37 -25.89
N GLU A 132 22.53 0.85 -26.96
CA GLU A 132 23.11 1.81 -27.89
C GLU A 132 22.30 3.11 -27.85
N PRO A 133 22.90 4.28 -27.58
CA PRO A 133 22.26 5.54 -27.91
C PRO A 133 22.14 5.65 -29.42
N VAL A 134 20.95 6.02 -29.91
CA VAL A 134 20.70 6.23 -31.34
C VAL A 134 20.91 7.71 -31.66
N GLU A 135 21.63 7.98 -32.75
CA GLU A 135 21.91 9.34 -33.22
C GLU A 135 20.60 10.12 -33.46
N GLY A 136 20.55 11.35 -32.96
CA GLY A 136 19.42 12.25 -33.06
C GLY A 136 19.65 13.55 -32.29
N ASP A 137 18.65 14.42 -32.28
CA ASP A 137 18.67 15.73 -31.61
C ASP A 137 17.77 15.72 -30.37
N PRO A 138 18.21 15.15 -29.22
CA PRO A 138 17.39 15.09 -28.03
C PRO A 138 17.16 16.49 -27.42
N LEU A 139 15.99 16.68 -26.84
CA LEU A 139 15.68 17.83 -26.00
C LEU A 139 16.57 17.82 -24.74
N PRO A 140 16.88 18.99 -24.16
CA PRO A 140 17.66 19.08 -22.94
C PRO A 140 17.05 18.26 -21.80
N GLU A 141 17.90 17.58 -21.03
CA GLU A 141 17.46 16.84 -19.84
C GLU A 141 16.80 17.79 -18.82
N PRO A 142 15.65 17.40 -18.24
CA PRO A 142 15.08 18.13 -17.13
C PRO A 142 16.05 18.09 -15.95
N PRO A 143 16.05 19.12 -15.07
CA PRO A 143 16.88 19.10 -13.89
C PRO A 143 16.54 17.88 -13.02
N ALA A 144 17.56 17.12 -12.63
CA ALA A 144 17.38 15.96 -11.77
C ALA A 144 16.60 16.32 -10.49
N ARG A 145 15.59 15.53 -10.16
CA ARG A 145 14.82 15.71 -8.92
C ARG A 145 15.73 15.45 -7.73
N ARG A 146 16.01 16.50 -6.96
CA ARG A 146 16.90 16.44 -5.79
C ARG A 146 16.10 16.13 -4.53
N GLY A 147 16.77 15.56 -3.53
CA GLY A 147 16.21 15.45 -2.18
C GLY A 147 15.66 14.07 -1.80
N MET A 148 15.63 13.09 -2.70
CA MET A 148 15.15 11.73 -2.39
C MET A 148 15.91 11.09 -1.24
N LEU A 149 17.25 11.07 -1.32
CA LEU A 149 18.10 10.57 -0.23
C LEU A 149 17.94 11.39 1.05
N THR A 150 17.65 12.70 0.94
CA THR A 150 17.34 13.53 2.10
C THR A 150 16.02 13.09 2.74
N ALA A 151 14.98 12.79 1.96
CA ALA A 151 13.72 12.27 2.47
C ALA A 151 13.91 10.92 3.18
N VAL A 152 14.66 9.98 2.58
CA VAL A 152 15.00 8.69 3.23
C VAL A 152 15.74 8.91 4.55
N ARG A 153 16.78 9.76 4.55
CA ARG A 153 17.55 10.08 5.76
C ARG A 153 16.66 10.69 6.84
N ARG A 154 15.78 11.64 6.48
CA ARG A 154 14.85 12.28 7.43
C ARG A 154 13.83 11.30 7.98
N ALA A 155 13.31 10.39 7.15
CA ALA A 155 12.42 9.33 7.60
C ALA A 155 13.11 8.45 8.66
N SER A 156 14.33 7.98 8.36
CA SER A 156 15.13 7.16 9.28
C SER A 156 15.43 7.88 10.60
N GLU A 157 15.90 9.14 10.55
CA GLU A 157 16.17 9.96 11.76
C GLU A 157 14.93 10.18 12.64
N ARG A 158 13.75 10.42 12.02
CA ARG A 158 12.49 10.60 12.75
C ARG A 158 12.03 9.27 13.36
N LEU A 159 12.02 8.20 12.57
CA LEU A 159 11.62 6.85 13.01
C LEU A 159 12.45 6.35 14.19
N ALA A 160 13.76 6.61 14.19
CA ALA A 160 14.66 6.21 15.28
C ALA A 160 14.34 6.86 16.64
N ARG A 161 13.55 7.95 16.65
CA ARG A 161 13.14 8.67 17.88
C ARG A 161 11.73 8.30 18.33
N CYS A 162 10.97 7.56 17.52
CA CYS A 162 9.61 7.19 17.83
C CYS A 162 9.57 6.18 18.98
N THR A 163 8.60 6.36 19.87
CA THR A 163 8.35 5.47 21.02
C THR A 163 6.96 4.81 20.96
N SER A 164 6.22 5.08 19.91
CA SER A 164 4.92 4.51 19.62
C SER A 164 4.74 4.27 18.13
N LEU A 165 3.85 3.35 17.78
CA LEU A 165 3.50 3.08 16.39
C LEU A 165 2.86 4.30 15.73
N ASP A 166 1.99 5.03 16.44
CA ASP A 166 1.36 6.23 15.89
C ASP A 166 2.38 7.33 15.56
N GLU A 167 3.37 7.55 16.43
CA GLU A 167 4.49 8.46 16.12
C GLU A 167 5.24 8.03 14.87
N ALA A 168 5.53 6.73 14.71
CA ALA A 168 6.25 6.22 13.55
C ALA A 168 5.46 6.40 12.25
N LEU A 169 4.17 6.10 12.25
CA LEU A 169 3.28 6.28 11.11
C LEU A 169 3.17 7.75 10.72
N ASN A 170 2.92 8.63 11.69
CA ASN A 170 2.82 10.08 11.46
C ASN A 170 4.16 10.67 11.01
N ALA A 171 5.30 10.16 11.52
CA ALA A 171 6.62 10.58 11.08
C ALA A 171 6.86 10.30 9.59
N VAL A 172 6.47 9.11 9.12
CA VAL A 172 6.57 8.74 7.69
C VAL A 172 5.68 9.65 6.84
N LEU A 173 4.40 9.79 7.18
CA LEU A 173 3.47 10.64 6.42
C LEU A 173 3.91 12.11 6.37
N ALA A 174 4.42 12.63 7.50
CA ALA A 174 4.98 13.98 7.56
C ALA A 174 6.23 14.10 6.69
N THR A 175 7.12 13.10 6.67
CA THR A 175 8.32 13.14 5.80
C THR A 175 7.95 13.10 4.32
N LEU A 176 6.95 12.30 3.94
CA LEU A 176 6.47 12.28 2.55
C LEU A 176 5.93 13.65 2.13
N THR A 177 5.17 14.31 3.01
CA THR A 177 4.64 15.65 2.77
C THR A 177 5.75 16.70 2.74
N ASP A 178 6.58 16.77 3.77
CA ASP A 178 7.57 17.84 4.00
C ASP A 178 8.81 17.73 3.11
N ASN A 179 9.22 16.51 2.76
CA ASN A 179 10.54 16.26 2.16
C ASN A 179 10.48 15.56 0.80
N ALA A 180 9.42 14.82 0.49
CA ALA A 180 9.26 14.16 -0.80
C ALA A 180 8.26 14.88 -1.73
N SER A 181 7.54 15.89 -1.23
CA SER A 181 6.45 16.57 -1.94
C SER A 181 5.32 15.62 -2.35
N VAL A 182 5.02 14.64 -1.50
CA VAL A 182 3.95 13.65 -1.69
C VAL A 182 2.90 13.86 -0.60
N PRO A 183 1.89 14.73 -0.84
CA PRO A 183 0.95 15.12 0.20
C PRO A 183 -0.13 14.06 0.48
N HIS A 184 -0.49 13.24 -0.52
CA HIS A 184 -1.52 12.22 -0.40
C HIS A 184 -0.87 10.86 -0.15
N ALA A 185 -0.88 10.42 1.09
CA ALA A 185 -0.27 9.18 1.51
C ALA A 185 -1.08 8.51 2.61
N MET A 186 -1.11 7.19 2.63
CA MET A 186 -1.71 6.40 3.68
C MET A 186 -0.91 5.15 3.99
N VAL A 187 -1.05 4.66 5.21
CA VAL A 187 -0.48 3.40 5.67
C VAL A 187 -1.60 2.46 6.04
N LEU A 188 -1.58 1.27 5.44
CA LEU A 188 -2.48 0.17 5.75
C LEU A 188 -1.71 -0.94 6.45
N MET A 189 -2.32 -1.58 7.43
CA MET A 189 -1.75 -2.74 8.13
C MET A 189 -2.51 -4.01 7.76
N LEU A 190 -1.79 -5.12 7.63
CA LEU A 190 -2.36 -6.41 7.26
C LEU A 190 -2.95 -7.11 8.49
N ASP A 191 -4.22 -7.46 8.42
CA ASP A 191 -4.81 -8.47 9.29
C ASP A 191 -4.62 -9.85 8.65
N ALA A 192 -3.69 -10.63 9.20
CA ALA A 192 -3.38 -11.98 8.71
C ALA A 192 -4.56 -12.95 8.86
N GLY A 193 -5.42 -12.75 9.86
CA GLY A 193 -6.58 -13.62 10.12
C GLY A 193 -7.70 -13.43 9.10
N THR A 194 -7.97 -12.18 8.72
CA THR A 194 -9.04 -11.86 7.76
C THR A 194 -8.56 -11.68 6.32
N GLN A 195 -7.24 -11.68 6.08
CA GLN A 195 -6.62 -11.37 4.77
C GLN A 195 -7.10 -10.02 4.21
N ARG A 196 -7.19 -9.02 5.09
CA ARG A 196 -7.57 -7.64 4.76
C ARG A 196 -6.54 -6.64 5.25
N LEU A 197 -6.35 -5.59 4.48
CA LEU A 197 -5.57 -4.42 4.83
C LEU A 197 -6.53 -3.37 5.36
N TYR A 198 -6.23 -2.77 6.51
CA TYR A 198 -7.02 -1.67 7.05
C TYR A 198 -6.19 -0.39 7.16
N THR A 199 -6.79 0.75 6.80
CA THR A 199 -6.13 2.06 6.88
C THR A 199 -5.94 2.46 8.34
N VAL A 200 -4.71 2.79 8.76
CA VAL A 200 -4.39 3.15 10.15
C VAL A 200 -3.87 4.58 10.28
N ALA A 201 -3.35 5.13 9.18
CA ALA A 201 -2.94 6.53 9.08
C ALA A 201 -3.08 7.00 7.64
N SER A 202 -3.46 8.27 7.47
CA SER A 202 -3.61 8.91 6.17
C SER A 202 -3.33 10.42 6.29
N SER A 203 -2.89 11.03 5.19
CA SER A 203 -2.57 12.46 5.10
C SER A 203 -2.95 12.99 3.72
N GLY A 204 -3.35 14.27 3.66
CA GLY A 204 -3.66 14.98 2.41
C GLY A 204 -5.06 14.76 1.84
N TYR A 205 -5.86 13.86 2.41
CA TYR A 205 -7.19 13.53 1.90
C TYR A 205 -8.31 14.38 2.54
N SER A 206 -9.46 14.46 1.87
CA SER A 206 -10.65 15.19 2.35
C SER A 206 -11.31 14.54 3.58
N ARG A 207 -11.01 13.28 3.83
CA ARG A 207 -11.44 12.48 4.99
C ARG A 207 -10.31 11.58 5.43
N SER A 208 -10.29 11.19 6.71
CA SER A 208 -9.25 10.28 7.21
C SER A 208 -9.39 8.88 6.61
N GLY A 209 -10.61 8.32 6.61
CA GLY A 209 -10.86 6.96 6.12
C GLY A 209 -10.12 5.87 6.92
N VAL A 210 -9.60 6.20 8.10
CA VAL A 210 -9.02 5.26 9.05
C VAL A 210 -10.05 4.20 9.40
N GLY A 211 -9.68 2.92 9.28
CA GLY A 211 -10.57 1.77 9.41
C GLY A 211 -11.24 1.30 8.12
N SER A 212 -11.06 2.00 6.99
CA SER A 212 -11.42 1.43 5.68
C SER A 212 -10.61 0.16 5.40
N GLU A 213 -11.23 -0.82 4.75
CA GLU A 213 -10.65 -2.14 4.48
C GLU A 213 -10.48 -2.40 2.97
N ILE A 214 -9.41 -3.12 2.61
CA ILE A 214 -9.14 -3.61 1.25
C ILE A 214 -8.73 -5.08 1.34
N GLY A 215 -9.31 -5.94 0.50
CA GLY A 215 -8.91 -7.35 0.44
C GLY A 215 -7.50 -7.54 -0.12
N VAL A 216 -6.75 -8.50 0.41
CA VAL A 216 -5.49 -8.93 -0.20
C VAL A 216 -5.74 -9.41 -1.63
N GLY A 217 -4.88 -9.00 -2.57
CA GLY A 217 -5.05 -9.25 -4.00
C GLY A 217 -6.05 -8.33 -4.73
N GLN A 218 -6.75 -7.43 -4.02
CA GLN A 218 -7.65 -6.45 -4.63
C GLN A 218 -6.96 -5.08 -4.76
N GLY A 219 -7.16 -4.40 -5.89
CA GLY A 219 -6.51 -3.11 -6.08
C GLY A 219 -4.99 -3.23 -6.25
N VAL A 220 -4.33 -2.10 -6.52
CA VAL A 220 -2.87 -2.02 -6.50
C VAL A 220 -2.31 -2.28 -5.10
N ILE A 221 -3.03 -1.86 -4.06
CA ILE A 221 -2.67 -2.05 -2.65
C ILE A 221 -2.67 -3.53 -2.27
N GLY A 222 -3.75 -4.25 -2.56
CA GLY A 222 -3.87 -5.67 -2.20
C GLY A 222 -2.93 -6.55 -3.02
N VAL A 223 -2.69 -6.23 -4.30
CA VAL A 223 -1.70 -6.95 -5.12
C VAL A 223 -0.29 -6.74 -4.57
N ALA A 224 0.10 -5.49 -4.25
CA ALA A 224 1.41 -5.21 -3.66
C ALA A 224 1.65 -5.99 -2.36
N ALA A 225 0.63 -6.10 -1.51
CA ALA A 225 0.70 -6.92 -0.30
C ALA A 225 0.82 -8.42 -0.58
N ARG A 226 0.02 -8.97 -1.50
CA ARG A 226 0.01 -10.41 -1.80
C ARG A 226 1.34 -10.87 -2.40
N GLU A 227 1.82 -10.10 -3.36
CA GLU A 227 2.99 -10.43 -4.19
C GLU A 227 4.31 -9.93 -3.60
N ARG A 228 4.25 -9.11 -2.55
CA ARG A 228 5.42 -8.55 -1.86
C ARG A 228 6.32 -7.74 -2.80
N THR A 229 5.72 -7.06 -3.77
CA THR A 229 6.40 -6.20 -4.74
C THR A 229 5.71 -4.84 -4.83
N PRO A 230 6.44 -3.75 -5.10
CA PRO A 230 5.83 -2.49 -5.46
C PRO A 230 4.93 -2.62 -6.69
N VAL A 231 3.83 -1.86 -6.70
CA VAL A 231 2.93 -1.74 -7.85
C VAL A 231 2.70 -0.26 -8.14
N ARG A 232 3.03 0.16 -9.37
CA ARG A 232 3.08 1.56 -9.78
C ARG A 232 2.18 1.85 -10.97
N ILE A 233 1.38 2.89 -10.90
CA ILE A 233 0.48 3.35 -11.95
C ILE A 233 0.82 4.78 -12.31
N MET A 234 1.06 5.02 -13.61
CA MET A 234 1.67 6.26 -14.09
C MET A 234 0.72 7.24 -14.77
N HIS A 235 -0.51 6.83 -15.07
CA HIS A 235 -1.51 7.66 -15.76
C HIS A 235 -2.90 7.43 -15.18
N MET A 236 -3.86 8.29 -15.56
CA MET A 236 -5.26 8.15 -15.19
C MET A 236 -5.79 6.73 -15.39
N THR A 237 -5.86 6.03 -14.27
CA THR A 237 -6.69 4.87 -14.09
C THR A 237 -8.06 5.34 -13.63
N ASN A 238 -9.11 4.75 -14.18
CA ASN A 238 -10.34 4.58 -13.41
C ASN A 238 -10.06 3.54 -12.30
N ALA A 239 -9.13 3.84 -11.39
CA ALA A 239 -8.86 2.99 -10.22
C ALA A 239 -10.08 2.93 -9.29
N SER A 240 -10.94 3.95 -9.38
CA SER A 240 -12.33 3.94 -8.90
C SER A 240 -13.09 2.74 -9.47
N LEU A 241 -13.03 2.46 -10.78
CA LEU A 241 -13.63 1.26 -11.37
C LEU A 241 -12.90 -0.02 -10.99
N TYR A 242 -11.57 -0.08 -10.85
CA TYR A 242 -10.93 -1.34 -10.40
C TYR A 242 -11.31 -1.70 -8.95
N SER A 243 -11.42 -0.69 -8.07
CA SER A 243 -11.79 -0.86 -6.66
C SER A 243 -13.31 -0.96 -6.44
N GLN A 244 -14.14 -0.43 -7.35
CA GLN A 244 -15.62 -0.55 -7.33
C GLN A 244 -16.16 -1.72 -8.17
N ALA A 245 -15.49 -2.13 -9.25
CA ALA A 245 -15.93 -3.23 -10.12
C ALA A 245 -15.62 -4.60 -9.52
N ILE A 246 -14.48 -4.76 -8.80
CA ILE A 246 -14.23 -5.97 -8.00
C ILE A 246 -15.10 -5.99 -6.73
N ARG A 247 -15.40 -4.81 -6.17
CA ARG A 247 -16.29 -4.65 -5.02
C ARG A 247 -17.73 -5.03 -5.36
N SER A 248 -18.28 -4.52 -6.47
CA SER A 248 -19.64 -4.83 -6.92
C SER A 248 -19.83 -6.28 -7.37
N SER A 249 -18.79 -6.96 -7.88
CA SER A 249 -18.88 -8.38 -8.26
C SER A 249 -18.78 -9.36 -7.08
N LEU A 250 -18.28 -8.93 -5.91
CA LEU A 250 -18.31 -9.69 -4.66
C LEU A 250 -19.54 -9.35 -3.78
N GLU A 251 -20.09 -8.14 -3.90
CA GLU A 251 -21.29 -7.66 -3.18
C GLU A 251 -22.61 -8.28 -3.68
N ALA A 252 -22.61 -8.96 -4.81
CA ALA A 252 -23.82 -9.57 -5.36
C ALA A 252 -24.41 -10.72 -4.51
N ASN A 253 -23.81 -11.10 -3.37
CA ASN A 253 -24.22 -12.29 -2.60
C ASN A 253 -24.30 -12.14 -1.05
N VAL A 254 -24.28 -10.95 -0.44
CA VAL A 254 -24.43 -10.79 1.03
C VAL A 254 -25.29 -9.54 1.40
N PRO A 255 -26.19 -9.57 2.41
CA PRO A 255 -27.30 -8.62 2.57
C PRO A 255 -26.94 -7.25 3.19
N ASP A 256 -27.89 -6.30 3.11
CA ASP A 256 -27.97 -4.88 3.55
C ASP A 256 -27.16 -4.41 4.81
N LEU A 257 -26.72 -5.29 5.70
CA LEU A 257 -25.95 -4.94 6.90
C LEU A 257 -24.48 -4.58 6.61
N ASP A 258 -23.90 -5.12 5.55
CA ASP A 258 -22.49 -4.85 5.19
C ASP A 258 -22.28 -3.40 4.70
N ALA A 259 -23.26 -2.83 3.99
CA ALA A 259 -23.18 -1.45 3.50
C ALA A 259 -23.20 -0.40 4.63
N ALA A 260 -23.94 -0.66 5.72
CA ALA A 260 -24.03 0.24 6.88
C ALA A 260 -22.78 0.19 7.80
N THR A 261 -21.89 -0.80 7.62
CA THR A 261 -20.70 -1.03 8.45
C THR A 261 -19.38 -0.87 7.66
N GLU A 262 -19.42 -0.15 6.54
CA GLU A 262 -18.23 0.16 5.74
C GLU A 262 -17.73 1.58 6.01
N ILE A 263 -16.43 1.72 6.31
CA ILE A 263 -15.77 3.02 6.40
C ILE A 263 -15.29 3.40 4.99
N PRO A 264 -15.71 4.55 4.45
CA PRO A 264 -15.31 4.96 3.11
C PRO A 264 -13.79 5.10 2.97
N TYR A 265 -13.26 4.59 1.86
CA TYR A 265 -11.86 4.74 1.49
C TYR A 265 -11.49 6.23 1.27
N PRO A 266 -10.36 6.73 1.80
CA PRO A 266 -10.03 8.15 1.77
C PRO A 266 -9.40 8.66 0.45
N GLY A 267 -9.25 7.81 -0.57
CA GLY A 267 -8.51 8.14 -1.81
C GLY A 267 -9.01 9.36 -2.60
N LEU A 268 -8.17 9.81 -3.52
CA LEU A 268 -8.53 10.90 -4.45
C LEU A 268 -9.71 10.51 -5.34
N ALA A 269 -10.54 11.48 -5.72
CA ALA A 269 -11.64 11.25 -6.66
C ALA A 269 -11.14 10.89 -8.07
N GLN A 270 -9.98 11.45 -8.46
CA GLN A 270 -9.37 11.29 -9.77
C GLN A 270 -7.83 11.14 -9.62
N PRO A 271 -7.34 10.01 -9.09
CA PRO A 271 -5.91 9.75 -9.02
C PRO A 271 -5.37 9.55 -10.43
N ARG A 272 -4.36 10.35 -10.78
CA ARG A 272 -3.67 10.29 -12.08
C ARG A 272 -2.38 9.49 -12.03
N SER A 273 -1.85 9.26 -10.84
CA SER A 273 -0.78 8.29 -10.62
C SER A 273 -0.85 7.77 -9.18
N GLN A 274 -0.37 6.54 -8.98
CA GLN A 274 -0.45 5.82 -7.71
C GLN A 274 0.78 4.92 -7.55
N LEU A 275 1.19 4.69 -6.31
CA LEU A 275 2.28 3.76 -6.00
C LEU A 275 1.99 3.08 -4.66
N ALA A 276 1.88 1.75 -4.70
CA ALA A 276 1.73 0.88 -3.53
C ALA A 276 3.05 0.15 -3.28
N VAL A 277 3.59 0.30 -2.07
CA VAL A 277 4.84 -0.32 -1.64
C VAL A 277 4.57 -1.18 -0.41
N PRO A 278 4.86 -2.50 -0.45
CA PRO A 278 4.67 -3.36 0.71
C PRO A 278 5.65 -2.98 1.83
N ILE A 279 5.15 -2.95 3.06
CA ILE A 279 5.97 -2.80 4.27
C ILE A 279 6.37 -4.21 4.70
N VAL A 280 7.62 -4.58 4.45
CA VAL A 280 8.15 -5.93 4.70
C VAL A 280 9.17 -5.90 5.83
N SER A 281 9.08 -6.88 6.74
CA SER A 281 10.12 -7.15 7.75
C SER A 281 10.25 -8.65 7.97
N SER A 282 11.48 -9.16 8.03
CA SER A 282 11.78 -10.60 8.21
C SER A 282 10.97 -11.51 7.26
N ASP A 283 10.93 -11.15 5.97
CA ASP A 283 10.14 -11.82 4.92
C ASP A 283 8.62 -11.90 5.15
N ARG A 284 8.08 -11.07 6.05
CA ARG A 284 6.64 -10.93 6.32
C ARG A 284 6.14 -9.56 5.89
N VAL A 285 4.98 -9.53 5.25
CA VAL A 285 4.27 -8.28 4.93
C VAL A 285 3.52 -7.84 6.17
N LEU A 286 3.87 -6.67 6.69
CA LEU A 286 3.18 -6.04 7.82
C LEU A 286 2.02 -5.15 7.35
N GLY A 287 2.13 -4.61 6.14
CA GLY A 287 1.20 -3.62 5.62
C GLY A 287 1.62 -3.08 4.25
N VAL A 288 1.03 -1.96 3.84
CA VAL A 288 1.33 -1.25 2.59
C VAL A 288 1.42 0.24 2.86
N LEU A 289 2.49 0.86 2.36
CA LEU A 289 2.60 2.31 2.20
C LEU A 289 2.06 2.67 0.81
N PHE A 290 1.06 3.53 0.76
CA PHE A 290 0.39 3.89 -0.49
C PHE A 290 0.39 5.39 -0.69
N VAL A 291 0.67 5.84 -1.91
CA VAL A 291 0.67 7.25 -2.30
C VAL A 291 -0.11 7.47 -3.59
N GLU A 292 -0.71 8.65 -3.71
CA GLU A 292 -1.46 9.06 -4.90
C GLU A 292 -1.12 10.50 -5.32
N SER A 293 -1.35 10.81 -6.59
CA SER A 293 -1.19 12.17 -7.10
C SER A 293 -2.28 12.49 -8.13
N PRO A 294 -2.77 13.75 -8.16
CA PRO A 294 -3.63 14.24 -9.24
C PRO A 294 -2.84 14.58 -10.51
N GLN A 295 -1.52 14.31 -10.57
CA GLN A 295 -0.67 14.50 -11.74
C GLN A 295 -0.31 13.15 -12.37
N ASP A 296 -0.29 13.07 -13.70
CA ASP A 296 0.29 11.92 -14.40
C ASP A 296 1.80 11.89 -14.17
N LEU A 297 2.41 10.71 -14.27
CA LEU A 297 3.85 10.48 -14.24
C LEU A 297 4.56 11.00 -12.97
N GLN A 298 3.85 11.22 -11.86
CA GLN A 298 4.44 11.77 -10.64
C GLN A 298 5.46 10.82 -9.98
N PHE A 299 5.23 9.51 -10.06
CA PHE A 299 5.98 8.51 -9.31
C PHE A 299 6.84 7.64 -10.23
N GLY A 300 8.09 8.03 -10.49
CA GLY A 300 9.01 7.22 -11.31
C GLY A 300 9.72 6.11 -10.52
N TYR A 301 10.66 5.41 -11.16
CA TYR A 301 11.52 4.42 -10.49
C TYR A 301 12.31 5.00 -9.30
N GLU A 302 12.74 6.26 -9.36
CA GLU A 302 13.44 6.92 -8.23
C GLU A 302 12.50 7.17 -7.02
N ASP A 303 11.22 7.47 -7.27
CA ASP A 303 10.22 7.59 -6.22
C ASP A 303 9.93 6.22 -5.59
N GLU A 304 9.90 5.17 -6.41
CA GLU A 304 9.76 3.78 -5.97
C GLU A 304 10.91 3.35 -5.06
N ASP A 305 12.15 3.53 -5.48
CA ASP A 305 13.34 3.20 -4.68
C ASP A 305 13.33 3.93 -3.32
N MET A 306 12.98 5.22 -3.33
CA MET A 306 12.85 6.02 -2.11
C MET A 306 11.75 5.48 -1.19
N LEU A 307 10.56 5.18 -1.71
CA LEU A 307 9.44 4.69 -0.91
C LEU A 307 9.70 3.27 -0.39
N VAL A 308 10.33 2.39 -1.17
CA VAL A 308 10.78 1.06 -0.74
C VAL A 308 11.75 1.20 0.43
N ALA A 309 12.73 2.10 0.34
CA ALA A 309 13.65 2.35 1.45
C ALA A 309 12.91 2.86 2.70
N ILE A 310 11.99 3.82 2.56
CA ILE A 310 11.21 4.35 3.69
C ILE A 310 10.31 3.26 4.30
N ALA A 311 9.64 2.45 3.48
CA ALA A 311 8.80 1.34 3.92
C ALA A 311 9.62 0.28 4.67
N GLY A 312 10.83 -0.02 4.24
CA GLY A 312 11.75 -0.91 4.97
C GLY A 312 12.12 -0.38 6.35
N HIS A 313 12.43 0.92 6.48
CA HIS A 313 12.69 1.54 7.78
C HIS A 313 11.46 1.53 8.68
N LEU A 314 10.27 1.80 8.11
CA LEU A 314 9.01 1.71 8.85
C LEU A 314 8.75 0.29 9.34
N GLY A 315 8.96 -0.72 8.50
CA GLY A 315 8.82 -2.14 8.86
C GLY A 315 9.72 -2.54 10.03
N ALA A 316 11.00 -2.13 9.98
CA ALA A 316 11.93 -2.34 11.09
C ALA A 316 11.51 -1.63 12.37
N ALA A 317 11.04 -0.38 12.27
CA ALA A 317 10.54 0.38 13.43
C ALA A 317 9.30 -0.26 14.06
N ILE A 318 8.37 -0.78 13.25
CA ILE A 318 7.16 -1.48 13.73
C ILE A 318 7.55 -2.68 14.60
N GLU A 319 8.44 -3.55 14.12
CA GLU A 319 8.90 -4.74 14.88
C GLU A 319 9.60 -4.36 16.19
N LEU A 320 10.47 -3.34 16.15
CA LEU A 320 11.16 -2.84 17.34
C LEU A 320 10.16 -2.31 18.38
N LEU A 321 9.17 -1.54 17.94
CA LEU A 321 8.15 -0.96 18.82
C LEU A 321 7.21 -2.03 19.40
N GLN A 322 6.87 -3.06 18.62
CA GLN A 322 6.05 -4.19 19.08
C GLN A 322 6.80 -5.02 20.14
N THR A 323 8.09 -5.30 19.92
CA THR A 323 8.94 -6.03 20.86
C THR A 323 9.19 -5.23 22.15
N ALA A 324 9.45 -3.93 22.03
CA ALA A 324 9.72 -3.06 23.18
C ALA A 324 8.47 -2.72 24.03
N ALA A 325 7.26 -3.03 23.53
CA ALA A 325 5.99 -2.80 24.21
C ALA A 325 5.64 -3.89 25.24
N GLU A 326 6.59 -4.72 25.66
CA GLU A 326 6.47 -5.66 26.78
C GLU A 326 7.13 -5.13 28.07
N PRO A 327 6.40 -4.50 29.01
CA PRO A 327 6.93 -4.30 30.37
C PRO A 327 6.04 -4.82 31.52
N THR A 328 6.72 -5.00 32.66
CA THR A 328 6.35 -5.54 33.99
C THR A 328 4.99 -5.10 34.56
N GLU A 329 4.46 -5.93 35.47
CA GLU A 329 3.22 -5.84 36.25
C GLU A 329 2.67 -4.41 36.48
N LEU A 330 1.37 -4.25 36.29
CA LEU A 330 0.60 -3.07 36.68
C LEU A 330 0.78 -2.85 38.18
N THR A 331 1.52 -1.81 38.58
CA THR A 331 1.54 -1.34 39.97
C THR A 331 0.28 -0.54 40.23
N ASP A 332 -0.35 -0.83 41.37
CA ASP A 332 -1.66 -0.38 41.86
C ASP A 332 -2.28 0.85 41.17
N ALA A 333 -3.50 0.63 40.67
CA ALA A 333 -4.35 1.63 40.06
C ALA A 333 -4.66 2.75 41.08
N GLY A 334 -4.34 4.00 40.72
CA GLY A 334 -4.87 5.16 41.43
C GLY A 334 -6.41 5.20 41.33
N PRO A 335 -7.11 5.78 42.33
CA PRO A 335 -8.57 5.74 42.39
C PRO A 335 -9.19 6.30 41.11
N ALA A 336 -10.16 5.55 40.56
CA ALA A 336 -10.93 5.95 39.40
C ALA A 336 -11.63 7.29 39.68
N VAL A 337 -11.33 8.31 38.87
CA VAL A 337 -12.12 9.54 38.86
C VAL A 337 -13.49 9.15 38.28
N GLN A 338 -14.50 9.10 39.14
CA GLN A 338 -15.87 8.87 38.71
C GLN A 338 -16.31 10.01 37.79
N PRO A 339 -17.01 9.73 36.68
CA PRO A 339 -17.44 10.76 35.75
C PRO A 339 -18.32 11.77 36.48
N THR A 340 -18.07 13.06 36.24
CA THR A 340 -19.02 14.13 36.58
C THR A 340 -20.34 13.83 35.85
N ALA A 341 -21.37 13.49 36.61
CA ALA A 341 -22.69 13.04 36.15
C ALA A 341 -23.49 14.15 35.42
N GLY A 342 -23.03 14.54 34.22
CA GLY A 342 -23.72 15.50 33.35
C GLY A 342 -23.96 14.92 31.97
N GLY A 343 -25.23 14.70 31.61
CA GLY A 343 -25.68 14.37 30.26
C GLY A 343 -26.30 12.98 30.10
N THR A 344 -27.04 12.78 29.00
CA THR A 344 -27.65 11.49 28.64
C THR A 344 -26.57 10.41 28.52
N PRO A 345 -26.78 9.18 29.02
CA PRO A 345 -25.82 8.10 28.85
C PRO A 345 -25.53 7.80 27.37
N LEU A 346 -24.28 7.47 27.06
CA LEU A 346 -23.87 6.97 25.75
C LEU A 346 -24.38 5.55 25.57
N GLN A 347 -25.09 5.29 24.48
CA GLN A 347 -25.56 3.96 24.13
C GLN A 347 -24.48 3.24 23.33
N LEU A 348 -23.90 2.19 23.88
CA LEU A 348 -22.97 1.31 23.17
C LEU A 348 -23.69 0.03 22.78
N ARG A 349 -23.65 -0.31 21.49
CA ARG A 349 -24.21 -1.56 20.97
C ARG A 349 -23.15 -2.40 20.28
N ARG A 350 -23.10 -3.69 20.58
CA ARG A 350 -22.24 -4.67 19.87
C ARG A 350 -23.08 -5.73 19.18
N PHE A 351 -22.70 -6.03 17.94
CA PHE A 351 -23.18 -7.20 17.20
C PHE A 351 -22.12 -8.30 17.25
N ALA A 352 -22.46 -9.43 17.87
CA ALA A 352 -21.51 -10.50 18.14
C ALA A 352 -21.04 -11.27 16.89
N SER A 353 -21.77 -11.16 15.77
CA SER A 353 -21.46 -11.89 14.52
C SER A 353 -20.12 -11.50 13.92
N ASN A 354 -19.72 -10.23 14.04
CA ASN A 354 -18.47 -9.69 13.48
C ASN A 354 -17.80 -8.66 14.39
N ASP A 355 -18.21 -8.59 15.65
CA ASP A 355 -17.71 -7.63 16.64
C ASP A 355 -17.90 -6.16 16.23
N SER A 356 -18.94 -5.85 15.45
CA SER A 356 -19.29 -4.46 15.12
C SER A 356 -19.79 -3.72 16.35
N VAL A 357 -19.28 -2.51 16.57
CA VAL A 357 -19.65 -1.64 17.67
C VAL A 357 -20.20 -0.31 17.14
N PHE A 358 -21.26 0.16 17.79
CA PHE A 358 -21.93 1.43 17.53
C PHE A 358 -21.94 2.30 18.79
N ILE A 359 -21.83 3.62 18.60
CA ILE A 359 -22.10 4.63 19.62
C ILE A 359 -23.37 5.38 19.20
N GLY A 360 -24.46 5.22 19.96
CA GLY A 360 -25.79 5.58 19.49
C GLY A 360 -26.15 4.75 18.27
N ASP A 361 -26.58 5.41 17.18
CA ASP A 361 -26.84 4.79 15.87
C ASP A 361 -25.64 4.85 14.92
N ALA A 362 -24.52 5.44 15.36
CA ALA A 362 -23.35 5.65 14.50
C ALA A 362 -22.33 4.51 14.63
N TYR A 363 -21.94 3.93 13.49
CA TYR A 363 -20.99 2.82 13.39
C TYR A 363 -19.56 3.25 13.74
N LEU A 364 -18.99 2.67 14.79
CA LEU A 364 -17.63 2.96 15.24
C LEU A 364 -16.60 2.12 14.50
N ILE A 365 -16.65 0.80 14.65
CA ILE A 365 -15.63 -0.14 14.17
C ILE A 365 -16.12 -1.60 14.26
N LYS A 366 -15.40 -2.55 13.65
CA LYS A 366 -15.67 -4.00 13.74
C LYS A 366 -14.42 -4.86 13.96
N GLY A 367 -14.64 -6.17 14.08
CA GLY A 367 -13.59 -7.19 14.21
C GLY A 367 -12.79 -7.04 15.51
N VAL A 368 -11.51 -7.39 15.47
CA VAL A 368 -10.62 -7.37 16.64
C VAL A 368 -10.61 -6.01 17.37
N ALA A 369 -10.62 -4.90 16.64
CA ALA A 369 -10.70 -3.57 17.27
C ALA A 369 -12.03 -3.36 18.01
N GLY A 370 -13.15 -3.80 17.44
CA GLY A 370 -14.44 -3.78 18.13
C GLY A 370 -14.47 -4.66 19.38
N ALA A 371 -13.86 -5.85 19.30
CA ALA A 371 -13.72 -6.76 20.46
C ALA A 371 -12.87 -6.14 21.58
N ILE A 372 -11.73 -5.51 21.24
CA ILE A 372 -10.90 -4.76 22.21
C ILE A 372 -11.75 -3.70 22.89
N PHE A 373 -12.41 -2.83 22.12
CA PHE A 373 -13.19 -1.74 22.68
C PHE A 373 -14.33 -2.25 23.58
N TRP A 374 -15.05 -3.28 23.16
CA TRP A 374 -16.13 -3.87 23.95
C TRP A 374 -15.63 -4.42 25.28
N LYS A 375 -14.48 -5.11 25.28
CA LYS A 375 -13.84 -5.61 26.49
C LYS A 375 -13.48 -4.48 27.45
N LEU A 376 -12.86 -3.41 26.93
CA LEU A 376 -12.47 -2.25 27.74
C LEU A 376 -13.67 -1.59 28.41
N MET A 377 -14.76 -1.38 27.65
CA MET A 377 -15.98 -0.77 28.18
C MET A 377 -16.71 -1.69 29.17
N THR A 378 -16.68 -3.01 28.94
CA THR A 378 -17.23 -3.99 29.88
C THR A 378 -16.52 -3.93 31.23
N ASP A 379 -15.19 -3.88 31.25
CA ASP A 379 -14.41 -3.78 32.48
C ASP A 379 -14.68 -2.45 33.21
N TYR A 380 -14.78 -1.34 32.45
CA TYR A 380 -15.14 -0.03 33.00
C TYR A 380 -16.52 -0.04 33.66
N VAL A 381 -17.56 -0.53 32.99
CA VAL A 381 -18.93 -0.54 33.53
C VAL A 381 -19.07 -1.48 34.72
N LYS A 382 -18.43 -2.66 34.69
CA LYS A 382 -18.56 -3.66 35.76
C LYS A 382 -17.75 -3.33 37.02
N SER A 383 -16.56 -2.76 36.86
CA SER A 383 -15.59 -2.64 37.96
C SER A 383 -15.05 -1.22 38.16
N GLY A 384 -15.41 -0.26 37.32
CA GLY A 384 -14.84 1.09 37.33
C GLY A 384 -13.38 1.13 36.85
N ARG A 385 -12.87 0.04 36.26
CA ARG A 385 -11.48 -0.08 35.83
C ARG A 385 -11.21 0.82 34.62
N THR A 386 -10.14 1.60 34.71
CA THR A 386 -9.72 2.53 33.66
C THR A 386 -8.34 2.23 33.10
N GLU A 387 -7.48 1.48 33.80
CA GLU A 387 -6.11 1.21 33.37
C GLU A 387 -5.89 -0.21 32.84
N PHE A 388 -5.18 -0.30 31.72
CA PHE A 388 -5.00 -1.53 30.96
C PHE A 388 -3.57 -1.67 30.43
N SER A 389 -3.19 -2.92 30.10
CA SER A 389 -1.90 -3.22 29.46
C SER A 389 -2.06 -4.02 28.16
N ASN A 390 -1.08 -3.95 27.28
CA ASN A 390 -1.07 -4.74 26.06
C ASN A 390 -0.97 -6.24 26.35
N ARG A 391 -0.20 -6.63 27.38
CA ARG A 391 0.00 -8.03 27.76
C ARG A 391 -1.31 -8.71 28.13
N GLU A 392 -2.16 -8.05 28.93
CA GLU A 392 -3.44 -8.65 29.28
C GLU A 392 -4.39 -8.75 28.08
N LEU A 393 -4.38 -7.77 27.16
CA LEU A 393 -5.21 -7.86 25.94
C LEU A 393 -4.75 -9.00 25.04
N ARG A 394 -3.44 -9.27 24.95
CA ARG A 394 -2.90 -10.42 24.22
C ARG A 394 -3.32 -11.77 24.78
N LEU A 395 -3.46 -11.84 26.11
CA LEU A 395 -3.84 -13.07 26.81
C LEU A 395 -5.36 -13.26 26.90
N ASP A 396 -6.15 -12.26 26.50
CA ASP A 396 -7.61 -12.32 26.59
C ASP A 396 -8.22 -13.08 25.39
N PRO A 397 -8.78 -14.28 25.60
CA PRO A 397 -9.31 -15.10 24.52
C PRO A 397 -10.54 -14.49 23.84
N SER A 398 -11.22 -13.51 24.48
CA SER A 398 -12.39 -12.85 23.91
C SER A 398 -12.05 -11.93 22.74
N ILE A 399 -10.80 -11.47 22.64
CA ILE A 399 -10.34 -10.51 21.63
C ILE A 399 -9.96 -11.21 20.31
N LYS A 400 -9.63 -12.50 20.35
CA LYS A 400 -9.29 -13.34 19.18
C LYS A 400 -8.16 -12.74 18.32
N LEU A 401 -7.06 -12.36 18.96
CA LEU A 401 -5.88 -11.84 18.25
C LEU A 401 -5.24 -12.93 17.36
N PRO A 402 -4.75 -12.60 16.15
CA PRO A 402 -4.08 -13.56 15.28
C PRO A 402 -2.72 -14.03 15.85
N ASP A 403 -2.40 -15.32 15.69
CA ASP A 403 -1.17 -15.95 16.22
C ASP A 403 0.14 -15.48 15.55
N VAL A 404 0.08 -15.03 14.28
CA VAL A 404 1.28 -14.75 13.46
C VAL A 404 1.73 -13.29 13.52
N SER A 405 0.76 -12.37 13.67
CA SER A 405 0.97 -10.93 13.80
C SER A 405 -0.27 -10.34 14.46
N ASP A 406 -0.19 -10.11 15.78
CA ASP A 406 -1.35 -9.69 16.56
C ASP A 406 -1.82 -8.26 16.21
N ASN A 407 -0.91 -7.44 15.66
CA ASN A 407 -1.11 -6.04 15.29
C ASN A 407 -1.88 -5.22 16.34
N LEU A 408 -1.73 -5.56 17.63
CA LEU A 408 -2.52 -4.98 18.72
C LEU A 408 -2.32 -3.47 18.81
N GLU A 409 -1.07 -3.00 18.75
CA GLU A 409 -0.73 -1.57 18.74
C GLU A 409 -1.41 -0.85 17.57
N ALA A 410 -1.42 -1.44 16.37
CA ALA A 410 -2.09 -0.84 15.21
C ALA A 410 -3.61 -0.75 15.41
N ARG A 411 -4.22 -1.73 16.07
CA ARG A 411 -5.65 -1.72 16.44
C ARG A 411 -5.97 -0.68 17.51
N LEU A 412 -5.08 -0.48 18.49
CA LEU A 412 -5.23 0.57 19.51
C LEU A 412 -5.08 1.97 18.89
N VAL A 413 -4.14 2.17 17.96
CA VAL A 413 -4.00 3.41 17.20
C VAL A 413 -5.26 3.68 16.36
N LEU A 414 -5.74 2.66 15.64
CA LEU A 414 -6.99 2.73 14.88
C LEU A 414 -8.18 3.12 15.76
N LEU A 415 -8.35 2.45 16.91
CA LEU A 415 -9.42 2.75 17.86
C LEU A 415 -9.34 4.18 18.39
N ARG A 416 -8.16 4.64 18.80
CA ARG A 416 -7.97 6.00 19.30
C ARG A 416 -8.37 7.04 18.25
N LYS A 417 -7.96 6.85 16.99
CA LYS A 417 -8.31 7.75 15.89
C LYS A 417 -9.81 7.74 15.61
N ARG A 418 -10.44 6.56 15.59
CA ARG A 418 -11.89 6.44 15.41
C ARG A 418 -12.67 7.07 16.54
N LEU A 419 -12.28 6.85 17.80
CA LEU A 419 -12.94 7.49 18.95
C LEU A 419 -12.83 9.01 18.90
N ALA A 420 -11.67 9.55 18.48
CA ALA A 420 -11.50 10.99 18.32
C ALA A 420 -12.46 11.62 17.29
N GLU A 421 -12.87 10.88 16.26
CA GLU A 421 -13.89 11.33 15.28
C GLU A 421 -15.30 11.39 15.89
N PHE A 422 -15.57 10.66 16.98
CA PHE A 422 -16.84 10.63 17.70
C PHE A 422 -16.93 11.65 18.84
N GLY A 423 -15.84 12.36 19.12
CA GLY A 423 -15.78 13.42 20.13
C GLY A 423 -15.00 13.04 21.41
N PRO A 424 -15.04 13.89 22.44
CA PRO A 424 -14.18 13.77 23.62
C PRO A 424 -14.71 12.80 24.69
N ASP A 425 -15.92 12.26 24.51
CA ASP A 425 -16.66 11.56 25.56
C ASP A 425 -16.03 10.22 25.96
N ILE A 426 -15.35 9.54 25.03
CA ILE A 426 -14.57 8.32 25.29
C ILE A 426 -13.19 8.47 24.63
N ARG A 427 -12.12 8.33 25.41
CA ARG A 427 -10.74 8.43 24.93
C ARG A 427 -9.88 7.28 25.42
N ILE A 428 -8.92 6.87 24.60
CA ILE A 428 -7.87 5.92 24.97
C ILE A 428 -6.55 6.68 24.97
N GLU A 429 -5.95 6.85 26.15
CA GLU A 429 -4.72 7.60 26.34
C GLU A 429 -3.56 6.67 26.69
N LYS A 430 -2.42 6.83 26.02
CA LYS A 430 -1.22 6.06 26.34
C LYS A 430 -0.60 6.62 27.63
N THR A 431 -0.45 5.78 28.64
CA THR A 431 0.12 6.16 29.95
C THR A 431 1.54 5.67 30.14
N GLY A 432 2.03 4.79 29.27
CA GLY A 432 3.40 4.29 29.29
C GLY A 432 3.66 3.28 28.16
N ARG A 433 4.82 2.63 28.20
CA ARG A 433 5.10 1.52 27.26
C ARG A 433 4.16 0.36 27.55
N GLY A 434 3.43 -0.09 26.53
CA GLY A 434 2.45 -1.17 26.64
C GLY A 434 1.33 -0.92 27.66
N ARG A 435 1.09 0.33 28.07
CA ARG A 435 0.07 0.73 29.05
C ARG A 435 -0.75 1.90 28.54
N PHE A 436 -2.05 1.85 28.81
CA PHE A 436 -2.99 2.88 28.43
C PHE A 436 -4.14 2.96 29.42
N ARG A 437 -4.89 4.07 29.36
CA ARG A 437 -6.06 4.34 30.16
C ARG A 437 -7.25 4.65 29.27
N VAL A 438 -8.44 4.21 29.67
CA VAL A 438 -9.70 4.63 29.09
C VAL A 438 -10.28 5.76 29.95
N GLU A 439 -10.55 6.90 29.31
CA GLU A 439 -11.24 8.02 29.92
C GLU A 439 -12.66 8.09 29.38
N VAL A 440 -13.63 8.23 30.28
CA VAL A 440 -15.06 8.28 29.95
C VAL A 440 -15.66 9.50 30.65
N ALA A 441 -16.19 10.45 29.89
CA ALA A 441 -16.71 11.71 30.40
C ALA A 441 -18.21 11.66 30.74
N ARG A 442 -18.95 10.68 30.20
CA ARG A 442 -20.40 10.52 30.36
C ARG A 442 -20.74 9.10 30.79
N GLY A 443 -21.90 8.91 31.43
CA GLY A 443 -22.41 7.57 31.73
C GLY A 443 -22.52 6.72 30.46
N VAL A 444 -22.36 5.41 30.58
CA VAL A 444 -22.38 4.47 29.45
C VAL A 444 -23.41 3.38 29.73
N GLU A 445 -24.29 3.12 28.76
CA GLU A 445 -25.21 1.99 28.75
C GLU A 445 -24.78 1.04 27.63
N MET A 446 -24.65 -0.25 27.95
CA MET A 446 -24.20 -1.28 27.01
C MET A 446 -25.34 -2.24 26.69
N GLY A 447 -25.54 -2.54 25.40
CA GLY A 447 -26.49 -3.55 24.92
C GLY A 447 -25.88 -4.46 23.86
N GLU A 448 -26.25 -5.74 23.88
CA GLU A 448 -25.96 -6.68 22.79
C GLU A 448 -27.12 -6.65 21.79
N GLY A 449 -26.78 -6.57 20.50
CA GLY A 449 -27.73 -6.47 19.38
C GLY A 449 -27.85 -7.75 18.56
#